data_AF-A0A328EDL9-F1
#
_entry.id   AF-A0A328EDL9-F1
#
_cell.length_a   1.000
_cell.length_b   1.000
_cell.length_c   1.000
_cell.angle_alpha   90.00
_cell.angle_beta   90.00
_cell.angle_gamma   90.00
#
_symmetry.space_group_name_H-M   'P 1'
#
loop_
_entity.id
_entity.type
_entity.pdbx_description
1 polymer ?
#
loop_
_entity_poly.entity_id
_entity_poly.type
_entity_poly.pdbx_seq_one_letter_code
_entity_poly.pdbx_strand_id
1 'polypeptide(L)'
;MGECKKVKKNQKILAILRKIVYTFQKQKIMQYKIPIQIENEDTIVLGLSLRQLGIMMAFGGIAYALFQFLESRIGGIALVPAIIVAGMGIGIALVRIAEMTFLPLTLNFLRMSLNGKARPWSQGTDSYTELEIGHISTSNEKIVQTTSKESFTSSIANNEDFAEKLKNL
;
A
#
# COMPACT_ATOMS: atom_id res chain seq x y z
N MET A 1 60.66 -27.84 -11.27
CA MET A 1 60.21 -27.03 -10.11
C MET A 1 59.28 -25.85 -10.46
N GLY A 2 59.02 -25.54 -11.75
CA GLY A 2 58.20 -24.38 -12.17
C GLY A 2 56.67 -24.59 -12.17
N GLU A 3 56.21 -25.80 -12.47
CA GLU A 3 54.78 -26.17 -12.56
C GLU A 3 54.04 -25.98 -11.22
N CYS A 4 54.63 -26.42 -10.10
CA CYS A 4 54.00 -26.38 -8.77
C CYS A 4 53.80 -24.95 -8.23
N LYS A 5 54.65 -23.98 -8.61
CA LYS A 5 54.48 -22.57 -8.26
C LYS A 5 53.31 -21.91 -9.03
N LYS A 6 53.09 -22.29 -10.30
CA LYS A 6 51.97 -21.80 -11.12
C LYS A 6 50.62 -22.25 -10.55
N VAL A 7 50.51 -23.51 -10.15
CA VAL A 7 49.27 -24.08 -9.59
C VAL A 7 48.88 -23.37 -8.28
N LYS A 8 49.83 -23.13 -7.37
CA LYS A 8 49.58 -22.37 -6.13
C LYS A 8 49.16 -20.92 -6.37
N LYS A 9 49.67 -20.26 -7.41
CA LYS A 9 49.28 -18.88 -7.77
C LYS A 9 47.84 -18.84 -8.30
N ASN A 10 47.48 -19.78 -9.18
CA ASN A 10 46.12 -19.88 -9.71
C ASN A 10 45.09 -20.21 -8.63
N GLN A 11 45.43 -21.06 -7.66
CA GLN A 11 44.54 -21.38 -6.56
C GLN A 11 44.26 -20.17 -5.65
N LYS A 12 45.29 -19.34 -5.39
CA LYS A 12 45.12 -18.09 -4.63
C LYS A 12 44.25 -17.08 -5.38
N ILE A 13 44.42 -16.95 -6.69
CA ILE A 13 43.59 -16.08 -7.53
C ILE A 13 42.12 -16.55 -7.50
N LEU A 14 41.88 -17.86 -7.61
CA LEU A 14 40.54 -18.42 -7.55
C LEU A 14 39.86 -18.18 -6.19
N ALA A 15 40.61 -18.26 -5.09
CA ALA A 15 40.11 -17.98 -3.74
C ALA A 15 39.74 -16.50 -3.55
N ILE A 16 40.53 -15.58 -4.12
CA ILE A 16 40.26 -14.14 -4.10
C ILE A 16 39.00 -13.83 -4.92
N LEU A 17 38.88 -14.39 -6.12
CA LEU A 17 37.71 -14.21 -6.99
C LEU A 17 36.43 -14.72 -6.32
N ARG A 18 36.47 -15.89 -5.66
CA ARG A 18 35.34 -16.39 -4.88
C ARG A 18 34.95 -15.42 -3.77
N LYS A 19 35.92 -14.94 -2.99
CA LYS A 19 35.66 -13.95 -1.91
C LYS A 19 35.00 -12.69 -2.46
N ILE A 20 35.48 -12.16 -3.57
CA ILE A 20 34.92 -10.96 -4.21
C ILE A 20 33.46 -11.21 -4.61
N VAL A 21 33.18 -12.33 -5.28
CA VAL A 21 31.81 -12.71 -5.69
C VAL A 21 30.87 -12.84 -4.48
N TYR A 22 31.30 -13.51 -3.40
CA TYR A 22 30.49 -13.62 -2.18
C TYR A 22 30.25 -12.26 -1.50
N THR A 23 31.21 -11.35 -1.56
CA THR A 23 31.08 -10.02 -0.96
C THR A 23 30.11 -9.14 -1.76
N PHE A 24 30.11 -9.26 -3.09
CA PHE A 24 29.17 -8.56 -3.96
C PHE A 24 27.74 -9.11 -3.86
N GLN A 25 27.57 -10.42 -3.69
CA GLN A 25 26.23 -11.03 -3.51
C GLN A 25 25.59 -10.66 -2.16
N LYS A 26 26.41 -10.42 -1.11
CA LYS A 26 25.93 -10.06 0.22
C LYS A 26 25.35 -8.63 0.32
N GLN A 27 25.58 -7.78 -0.68
CA GLN A 27 25.12 -6.38 -0.71
C GLN A 27 23.70 -6.18 -1.23
N LYS A 28 23.00 -7.24 -1.66
CA LYS A 28 21.55 -7.18 -1.90
C LYS A 28 20.82 -7.74 -0.67
N ILE A 29 19.68 -7.14 -0.34
CA ILE A 29 18.74 -7.49 0.74
C ILE A 29 19.00 -6.71 2.04
N MET A 30 18.97 -5.38 1.95
CA MET A 30 18.20 -4.64 2.95
C MET A 30 16.75 -4.64 2.44
N GLN A 31 15.90 -5.48 3.03
CA GLN A 31 14.47 -5.41 2.77
C GLN A 31 14.00 -4.03 3.21
N TYR A 32 13.58 -3.21 2.24
CA TYR A 32 12.92 -1.95 2.52
C TYR A 32 11.56 -2.26 3.15
N LYS A 33 11.48 -2.19 4.48
CA LYS A 33 10.19 -2.14 5.17
C LYS A 33 9.60 -0.76 4.91
N ILE A 34 8.61 -0.72 4.02
CA ILE A 34 7.71 0.43 3.96
C ILE A 34 7.12 0.58 5.36
N PRO A 35 7.23 1.75 6.01
CA PRO A 35 6.48 1.98 7.23
C PRO A 35 5.01 1.83 6.86
N ILE A 36 4.37 0.78 7.36
CA ILE A 36 2.91 0.73 7.38
C ILE A 36 2.52 1.94 8.22
N GLN A 37 1.95 2.93 7.54
CA GLN A 37 1.26 4.01 8.19
C GLN A 37 0.03 3.34 8.81
N ILE A 38 0.14 2.93 10.08
CA ILE A 38 -1.05 2.73 10.88
C ILE A 38 -1.79 4.06 10.81
N GLU A 39 -3.05 4.02 10.40
CA GLU A 39 -3.92 5.19 10.27
C GLU A 39 -4.09 5.84 11.65
N ASN A 40 -3.07 6.56 12.10
CA ASN A 40 -3.13 7.31 13.32
C ASN A 40 -4.09 8.47 13.07
N GLU A 41 -5.07 8.61 13.94
CA GLU A 41 -6.09 9.63 13.74
C GLU A 41 -5.48 11.03 13.86
N ASP A 42 -5.77 11.87 12.88
CA ASP A 42 -5.32 13.25 12.90
C ASP A 42 -6.11 14.03 13.97
N THR A 43 -5.43 14.35 15.06
CA THR A 43 -6.00 15.12 16.17
C THR A 43 -5.91 16.60 15.85
N ILE A 44 -7.05 17.28 15.78
CA ILE A 44 -7.11 18.68 15.34
C ILE A 44 -7.25 19.61 16.54
N VAL A 45 -8.25 19.37 17.40
CA VAL A 45 -8.66 20.31 18.47
C VAL A 45 -8.55 19.63 19.83
N LEU A 46 -7.75 20.18 20.75
CA LEU A 46 -7.59 19.69 22.13
C LEU A 46 -7.24 18.19 22.25
N GLY A 47 -6.56 17.62 21.25
CA GLY A 47 -6.26 16.17 21.21
C GLY A 47 -7.42 15.27 20.80
N LEU A 48 -8.57 15.85 20.42
CA LEU A 48 -9.72 15.15 19.84
C LEU A 48 -9.60 15.09 18.31
N SER A 49 -9.98 13.95 17.73
CA SER A 49 -10.06 13.81 16.28
C SER A 49 -11.34 14.43 15.72
N LEU A 50 -11.34 14.81 14.43
CA LEU A 50 -12.51 15.36 13.75
C LEU A 50 -13.74 14.44 13.88
N ARG A 51 -13.51 13.12 13.86
CA ARG A 51 -14.55 12.10 14.00
C ARG A 51 -15.15 12.10 15.41
N GLN A 52 -14.31 12.21 16.44
CA GLN A 52 -14.78 12.31 17.83
C GLN A 52 -15.63 13.56 18.03
N LEU A 53 -15.23 14.69 17.45
CA LEU A 53 -15.99 15.93 17.49
C LEU A 53 -17.34 15.79 16.76
N GLY A 54 -17.37 15.11 15.61
CA GLY A 54 -18.60 14.80 14.90
C GLY A 54 -19.58 13.94 15.72
N ILE A 55 -19.08 12.94 16.44
CA ILE A 55 -19.90 12.12 17.35
C ILE A 55 -20.45 12.96 18.50
N MET A 56 -19.62 13.82 19.10
CA MET A 56 -20.06 14.72 20.17
C MET A 56 -21.14 15.70 19.68
N MET A 57 -21.01 16.24 18.47
CA MET A 57 -22.06 17.09 17.89
C MET A 57 -23.35 16.32 17.63
N ALA A 58 -23.28 15.08 17.14
CA ALA A 58 -24.46 14.25 16.91
C ALA A 58 -25.22 13.94 18.22
N PHE A 59 -24.52 13.47 19.25
CA PHE A 59 -25.13 13.19 20.55
C PHE A 59 -25.54 14.46 21.29
N GLY A 60 -24.78 15.56 21.16
CA GLY A 60 -25.18 16.87 21.68
C GLY A 60 -26.46 17.38 21.04
N GLY A 61 -26.62 17.20 19.73
CA GLY A 61 -27.86 17.49 19.01
C GLY A 61 -29.04 16.65 19.49
N ILE A 62 -28.83 15.35 19.70
CA ILE A 62 -29.86 14.44 20.24
C ILE A 62 -30.25 14.85 21.67
N ALA A 63 -29.27 15.14 22.53
CA ALA A 63 -29.50 15.58 23.90
C ALA A 63 -30.25 16.91 23.96
N TYR A 64 -29.92 17.86 23.08
CA TYR A 64 -30.64 19.12 22.97
C TYR A 64 -32.08 18.94 22.47
N ALA A 65 -32.29 18.09 21.45
CA ALA A 65 -33.63 17.76 20.98
C ALA A 65 -34.47 17.09 22.08
N LEU A 66 -33.87 16.17 22.85
CA LEU A 66 -34.51 15.53 23.99
C LEU A 66 -34.86 16.55 25.07
N PHE A 67 -33.95 17.49 25.37
CA PHE A 67 -34.19 18.56 26.32
C PHE A 67 -35.38 19.42 25.89
N GLN A 68 -35.43 19.88 24.64
CA GLN A 68 -36.55 20.69 24.14
C GLN A 68 -37.89 19.94 24.21
N PHE A 69 -37.88 18.65 23.91
CA PHE A 69 -39.09 17.83 23.98
C PHE A 69 -39.58 17.63 25.43
N LEU A 70 -38.68 17.47 26.39
CA LEU A 70 -39.02 17.29 27.80
C LEU A 70 -39.28 18.61 28.51
N GLU A 71 -38.57 19.69 28.20
CA GLU A 71 -38.75 21.00 28.84
C GLU A 71 -40.19 21.49 28.65
N SER A 72 -40.76 21.29 27.46
CA SER A 72 -42.16 21.61 27.17
C SER A 72 -43.18 20.85 28.04
N ARG A 73 -42.80 19.76 28.71
CA ARG A 73 -43.70 18.91 29.51
C ARG A 73 -43.44 18.99 31.01
N ILE A 74 -42.17 19.00 31.40
CA ILE A 74 -41.71 18.81 32.78
C ILE A 74 -40.83 19.97 33.29
N GLY A 75 -40.58 20.98 32.45
CA GLY A 75 -39.75 22.14 32.78
C GLY A 75 -38.28 21.77 33.03
N GLY A 76 -37.61 22.50 33.91
CA GLY A 76 -36.15 22.40 34.12
C GLY A 76 -35.62 21.02 34.57
N ILE A 77 -36.47 20.12 35.08
CA ILE A 77 -36.08 18.73 35.39
C ILE A 77 -35.65 17.96 34.14
N ALA A 78 -36.10 18.39 32.95
CA ALA A 78 -35.72 17.83 31.64
C ALA A 78 -34.20 17.77 31.38
N LEU A 79 -33.43 18.61 32.08
CA LEU A 79 -31.98 18.70 31.94
C LEU A 79 -31.27 17.43 32.44
N VAL A 80 -31.81 16.74 33.44
CA VAL A 80 -31.21 15.52 34.00
C VAL A 80 -31.08 14.39 32.95
N PRO A 81 -32.17 13.95 32.29
CA PRO A 81 -32.06 12.92 31.25
C PRO A 81 -31.26 13.39 30.03
N ALA A 82 -31.31 14.68 29.67
CA ALA A 82 -30.53 15.23 28.58
C ALA A 82 -29.02 15.13 28.83
N ILE A 83 -28.56 15.45 30.05
CA ILE A 83 -27.15 15.32 30.44
C ILE A 83 -26.68 13.86 30.39
N ILE A 84 -27.52 12.91 30.79
CA ILE A 84 -27.16 11.48 30.74
C ILE A 84 -26.87 11.06 29.29
N VAL A 85 -27.73 11.47 28.34
CA VAL A 85 -27.53 11.17 26.92
C VAL A 85 -26.29 11.86 26.37
N ALA A 86 -26.07 13.13 26.70
CA ALA A 86 -24.87 13.86 26.30
C ALA A 86 -23.59 13.19 26.86
N GLY A 87 -23.58 12.84 28.15
CA GLY A 87 -22.47 12.16 28.81
C GLY A 87 -22.17 10.79 28.20
N MET A 88 -23.21 10.03 27.83
CA MET A 88 -23.04 8.79 27.08
C MET A 88 -22.37 9.02 25.72
N GLY A 89 -22.79 10.06 24.99
CA GLY A 89 -22.16 10.46 23.73
C GLY A 89 -20.67 10.82 23.87
N ILE A 90 -20.32 11.53 24.94
CA ILE A 90 -18.91 11.84 25.26
C ILE A 90 -18.14 10.56 25.55
N GLY A 91 -18.70 9.66 26.36
CA GLY A 91 -18.10 8.37 26.65
C GLY A 91 -17.81 7.58 25.37
N ILE A 92 -18.80 7.47 24.48
CA ILE A 92 -18.66 6.80 23.18
C ILE A 92 -17.61 7.47 22.29
N ALA A 93 -17.57 8.80 22.25
CA ALA A 93 -16.60 9.53 21.44
C ALA A 93 -15.15 9.31 21.92
N LEU A 94 -14.94 9.14 23.24
CA LEU A 94 -13.62 8.92 23.83
C LEU A 94 -13.16 7.46 23.79
N VAL A 95 -14.07 6.50 23.61
CA VAL A 95 -13.71 5.09 23.46
C VAL A 95 -12.81 4.90 22.24
N ARG A 96 -11.62 4.34 22.48
CA ARG A 96 -10.66 3.90 21.47
C ARG A 96 -10.32 2.43 21.73
N ILE A 97 -10.51 1.58 20.72
CA ILE A 97 -10.22 0.15 20.79
C ILE A 97 -9.27 -0.18 19.64
N ALA A 98 -8.10 -0.74 19.96
CA ALA A 98 -7.06 -1.06 18.98
C ALA A 98 -6.70 0.13 18.07
N GLU A 99 -6.53 1.32 18.65
CA GLU A 99 -6.19 2.57 17.94
C GLU A 99 -7.28 3.11 16.99
N MET A 100 -8.46 2.49 16.96
CA MET A 100 -9.60 2.92 16.12
C MET A 100 -10.65 3.67 16.95
N THR A 101 -11.17 4.79 16.46
CA THR A 101 -12.38 5.41 17.02
C THR A 101 -13.63 4.57 16.81
N PHE A 102 -14.68 4.91 17.57
CA PHE A 102 -15.99 4.25 17.51
C PHE A 102 -16.57 4.11 16.09
N LEU A 103 -16.40 5.12 15.23
CA LEU A 103 -16.97 5.14 13.88
C LEU A 103 -16.37 4.05 12.96
N PRO A 104 -15.04 3.99 12.72
CA PRO A 104 -14.44 2.94 11.91
C PRO A 104 -14.62 1.55 12.54
N LEU A 105 -14.65 1.45 13.87
CA LEU A 105 -14.99 0.21 14.57
C LEU A 105 -16.39 -0.28 14.19
N THR A 106 -17.39 0.60 14.26
CA THR A 106 -18.80 0.27 13.96
C THR A 106 -18.98 -0.08 12.49
N LEU A 107 -18.34 0.66 11.58
CA LEU A 107 -18.38 0.37 10.15
C LEU A 107 -17.71 -0.97 9.80
N ASN A 108 -16.59 -1.29 10.44
CA ASN A 108 -15.93 -2.59 10.27
C ASN A 108 -16.77 -3.73 10.85
N PHE A 109 -17.41 -3.52 12.00
CA PHE A 109 -18.34 -4.49 12.57
C PHE A 109 -19.55 -4.72 11.64
N LEU A 110 -20.13 -3.65 11.11
CA LEU A 110 -21.23 -3.73 10.15
C LEU A 110 -20.80 -4.44 8.87
N ARG A 111 -19.60 -4.13 8.35
CA ARG A 111 -19.02 -4.81 7.19
C ARG A 111 -18.85 -6.30 7.45
N MET A 112 -18.39 -6.69 8.64
CA MET A 112 -18.27 -8.08 9.04
C MET A 112 -19.65 -8.76 9.15
N SER A 113 -20.66 -8.06 9.67
CA SER A 113 -22.02 -8.58 9.78
C SER A 113 -22.67 -8.80 8.40
N LEU A 114 -22.46 -7.89 7.45
CA LEU A 114 -23.06 -7.97 6.11
C LEU A 114 -22.29 -8.92 5.17
N ASN A 115 -20.96 -8.90 5.22
CA ASN A 115 -20.10 -9.68 4.33
C ASN A 115 -19.47 -10.91 4.99
N GLY A 116 -19.91 -11.30 6.20
CA GLY A 116 -19.30 -12.37 6.98
C GLY A 116 -19.30 -13.74 6.29
N LYS A 117 -20.20 -13.95 5.32
CA LYS A 117 -20.29 -15.18 4.52
C LYS A 117 -19.63 -15.08 3.14
N ALA A 118 -19.33 -13.87 2.66
CA ALA A 118 -18.79 -13.63 1.31
C ALA A 118 -17.27 -13.83 1.23
N ARG A 119 -16.60 -14.12 2.36
CA ARG A 119 -15.16 -14.29 2.42
C ARG A 119 -14.81 -15.53 3.25
N PRO A 120 -14.96 -16.75 2.70
CA PRO A 120 -14.20 -17.86 3.25
C PRO A 120 -12.73 -17.45 3.15
N TRP A 121 -12.04 -17.37 4.29
CA TRP A 121 -10.58 -17.44 4.26
C TRP A 121 -10.25 -18.75 3.57
N SER A 122 -9.76 -18.68 2.33
CA SER A 122 -9.22 -19.84 1.64
C SER A 122 -8.05 -20.33 2.49
N GLN A 123 -8.27 -21.39 3.25
CA GLN A 123 -7.22 -22.04 4.03
C GLN A 123 -6.21 -22.59 3.04
N GLY A 124 -5.06 -21.93 2.92
CA GLY A 124 -3.99 -22.34 2.01
C GLY A 124 -3.60 -21.32 0.93
N THR A 125 -4.30 -20.20 0.79
CA THR A 125 -3.77 -19.05 0.03
C THR A 125 -3.09 -18.09 0.98
N ASP A 126 -1.91 -18.48 1.47
CA ASP A 126 -0.95 -17.46 1.89
C ASP A 126 -0.78 -16.51 0.71
N SER A 127 -0.99 -15.21 0.95
CA SER A 127 -0.77 -14.16 -0.05
C SER A 127 0.72 -13.94 -0.30
N TYR A 128 1.47 -15.01 -0.56
CA TYR A 128 2.65 -14.96 -1.40
C TYR A 128 2.19 -15.07 -2.85
N THR A 129 1.26 -14.20 -3.28
CA THR A 129 1.46 -13.68 -4.62
C THR A 129 2.80 -13.00 -4.55
N GLU A 130 3.83 -13.57 -5.18
CA GLU A 130 4.98 -12.79 -5.59
C GLU A 130 4.36 -11.51 -6.16
N LEU A 131 4.56 -10.37 -5.49
CA LEU A 131 4.26 -9.10 -6.13
C LEU A 131 5.00 -9.21 -7.46
N GLU A 132 4.27 -9.27 -8.58
CA GLU A 132 4.84 -9.13 -9.91
C GLU A 132 5.39 -7.70 -10.00
N ILE A 133 6.47 -7.46 -9.29
CA ILE A 133 7.40 -6.38 -9.56
C ILE A 133 7.93 -6.78 -10.92
N GLY A 134 7.41 -6.13 -11.96
CA GLY A 134 7.68 -6.45 -13.35
C GLY A 134 9.12 -6.88 -13.54
N HIS A 135 9.33 -8.19 -13.59
CA HIS A 135 10.59 -8.74 -14.03
C HIS A 135 10.63 -8.39 -15.50
N ILE A 136 11.42 -7.37 -15.84
CA ILE A 136 11.88 -7.19 -17.21
C ILE A 136 12.77 -8.41 -17.43
N SER A 137 12.16 -9.49 -17.92
CA SER A 137 12.87 -10.67 -18.37
C SER A 137 13.85 -10.18 -19.42
N THR A 138 15.15 -10.19 -19.11
CA THR A 138 16.25 -9.88 -20.03
C THR A 138 16.34 -10.89 -21.20
N SER A 139 15.27 -11.65 -21.46
CA SER A 139 15.07 -12.48 -22.64
C SER A 139 14.45 -11.71 -23.81
N ASN A 140 13.79 -10.57 -23.59
CA ASN A 140 13.13 -9.81 -24.67
C ASN A 140 14.00 -8.72 -25.35
N GLU A 141 15.20 -8.43 -24.83
CA GLU A 141 16.08 -7.44 -25.46
C GLU A 141 16.62 -7.90 -26.83
N LYS A 142 16.80 -9.22 -27.03
CA LYS A 142 17.26 -9.76 -28.32
C LYS A 142 16.18 -9.78 -29.41
N ILE A 143 14.91 -9.91 -29.04
CA ILE A 143 13.83 -10.02 -30.02
C ILE A 143 13.51 -8.64 -30.60
N VAL A 144 13.45 -7.59 -29.77
CA VAL A 144 13.13 -6.22 -30.20
C VAL A 144 14.22 -5.62 -31.10
N GLN A 145 15.50 -5.94 -30.87
CA GLN A 145 16.59 -5.45 -31.73
C GLN A 145 16.64 -6.11 -33.12
N THR A 146 16.08 -7.31 -33.28
CA THR A 146 16.07 -8.00 -34.58
C THR A 146 14.94 -7.47 -35.45
N THR A 147 13.74 -7.31 -34.89
CA THR A 147 12.57 -6.77 -35.60
C THR A 147 12.75 -5.30 -35.99
N SER A 148 13.40 -4.49 -35.15
CA SER A 148 13.68 -3.08 -35.44
C SER A 148 14.74 -2.88 -36.53
N LYS A 149 15.68 -3.82 -36.69
CA LYS A 149 16.69 -3.74 -37.76
C LYS A 149 16.08 -4.09 -39.11
N GLU A 150 15.24 -5.11 -39.17
CA GLU A 150 14.55 -5.54 -40.41
C GLU A 150 13.55 -4.49 -40.91
N SER A 151 12.82 -3.82 -40.01
CA SER A 151 11.89 -2.73 -40.39
C SER A 151 12.62 -1.47 -40.88
N PHE A 152 13.83 -1.21 -40.38
CA PHE A 152 14.63 -0.06 -40.81
C PHE A 152 15.33 -0.33 -42.15
N THR A 153 15.86 -1.55 -42.37
CA THR A 153 16.49 -1.92 -43.64
C THR A 153 15.50 -1.97 -44.81
N SER A 154 14.27 -2.44 -44.58
CA SER A 154 13.21 -2.43 -45.60
C SER A 154 12.74 -1.02 -45.96
N SER A 155 12.70 -0.11 -44.98
CA SER A 155 12.34 1.30 -45.23
C SER A 155 13.43 2.08 -45.98
N ILE A 156 14.70 1.70 -45.81
CA ILE A 156 15.82 2.29 -46.57
C ILE A 156 15.83 1.74 -48.01
N ALA A 157 15.67 0.43 -48.20
CA ALA A 157 15.65 -0.19 -49.53
C ALA A 157 14.52 0.37 -50.43
N ASN A 158 13.34 0.63 -49.85
CA ASN A 158 12.22 1.23 -50.59
C ASN A 158 12.49 2.69 -51.01
N ASN A 159 13.28 3.45 -50.25
CA ASN A 159 13.63 4.83 -50.60
C ASN A 159 14.71 4.89 -51.69
N GLU A 160 15.64 3.93 -51.72
CA GLU A 160 16.65 3.85 -52.77
C GLU A 160 16.04 3.45 -54.14
N ASP A 161 15.13 2.47 -54.17
CA ASP A 161 14.39 2.08 -55.38
C ASP A 161 13.51 3.23 -55.91
N PHE A 162 12.94 4.05 -55.02
CA PHE A 162 12.17 5.24 -55.39
C PHE A 162 13.07 6.34 -55.97
N ALA A 163 14.26 6.54 -55.40
CA ALA A 163 15.25 7.50 -55.89
C ALA A 163 15.84 7.08 -57.25
N GLU A 164 15.95 5.78 -57.52
CA GLU A 164 16.42 5.24 -58.81
C GLU A 164 15.36 5.40 -59.91
N LYS A 165 14.08 5.19 -59.58
CA LYS A 165 12.96 5.45 -60.50
C LYS A 165 12.83 6.92 -60.89
N LEU A 166 13.19 7.85 -60.02
CA LEU A 166 13.20 9.29 -60.32
C LEU A 166 14.37 9.73 -61.22
N LYS A 167 15.46 8.95 -61.31
CA LYS A 167 16.60 9.26 -62.18
C LYS A 167 16.43 8.76 -63.62
N ASN A 168 15.50 7.83 -63.84
CA ASN A 168 15.19 7.25 -65.15
C ASN A 168 13.94 7.89 -65.81
N LEU A 169 13.45 8.99 -65.25
CA LEU A 169 12.45 9.91 -65.81
C LEU A 169 13.14 11.15 -66.36
#